data_AF-A0A495TJV0-F1
#
_entry.id   AF-A0A495TJV0-F1
#
_cell.length_a   1.000
_cell.length_b   1.000
_cell.length_c   1.000
_cell.angle_alpha   90.00
_cell.angle_beta   90.00
_cell.angle_gamma   90.00
#
_symmetry.space_group_name_H-M   'P 1'
#
loop_
_entity.id
_entity.type
_entity.pdbx_description
1 polymer ?
#
loop_
_entity_poly.entity_id
_entity_poly.type
_entity_poly.pdbx_seq_one_letter_code
_entity_poly.pdbx_strand_id
1 'polypeptide(L)'
;MPIHLLPQPAPIVPAPRQPGADSRVADAYGSASDEDPATVRFAGLRLVHAALRRDLARLPNALRLLQPGEDDKGEALLRHWNFLTAMLTCHHEQQDTRLWPIVRRFAPELRLLLNWLEADHHNLDHSFTRVTTLVRIASRDTGSAWPVAYAMEDLAARLETHLRIEERQLLPRMERVVADGSRLGGLGELLDLLRVADGPGTADALAWLLEGVQPAAVERLLAECDDDVARNWPHWQATYQRCTAQLWGPGDGLEDSAPGEAVAGDLGTGDLGTGDLGTNGLGTVAD
;
A
#
# COMPACT_ATOMS: atom_id res chain seq x y z
N MET A 1 66.78 14.61 1.24
CA MET A 1 67.03 15.73 2.18
C MET A 1 67.40 16.94 1.33
N PRO A 2 66.83 18.15 1.47
CA PRO A 2 66.38 18.86 2.70
C PRO A 2 64.93 19.47 2.61
N ILE A 3 64.16 19.67 3.68
CA ILE A 3 63.99 20.82 4.63
C ILE A 3 62.94 21.91 4.21
N HIS A 4 61.89 22.00 5.05
CA HIS A 4 60.95 23.09 5.44
C HIS A 4 59.98 23.80 4.46
N LEU A 5 58.69 23.59 4.77
CA LEU A 5 57.49 24.38 4.45
C LEU A 5 57.34 25.58 5.40
N LEU A 6 56.86 26.68 4.85
CA LEU A 6 56.43 27.90 5.55
C LEU A 6 55.12 27.68 6.36
N PRO A 7 54.83 28.50 7.39
CA PRO A 7 53.71 28.28 8.30
C PRO A 7 52.37 28.75 7.71
N GLN A 8 51.31 27.95 7.91
CA GLN A 8 49.92 28.34 7.68
C GLN A 8 49.24 28.72 9.01
N PRO A 9 48.39 29.76 9.05
CA PRO A 9 47.67 30.15 10.26
C PRO A 9 46.53 29.18 10.60
N ALA A 10 46.28 29.01 11.91
CA ALA A 10 45.26 28.10 12.44
C ALA A 10 43.82 28.56 12.12
N PRO A 11 42.88 27.62 11.90
CA PRO A 11 41.47 27.95 11.69
C PRO A 11 40.79 28.42 13.00
N ILE A 12 39.95 29.43 12.87
CA ILE A 12 39.14 30.00 13.96
C ILE A 12 37.94 29.09 14.24
N VAL A 13 37.77 28.66 15.49
CA VAL A 13 36.62 27.88 15.99
C VAL A 13 35.55 28.85 16.52
N PRO A 14 34.29 28.80 16.05
CA PRO A 14 33.20 29.59 16.65
C PRO A 14 32.78 29.03 18.03
N ALA A 15 32.49 29.94 18.97
CA ALA A 15 32.09 29.61 20.34
C ALA A 15 30.74 28.87 20.43
N PRO A 16 30.51 28.06 21.48
CA PRO A 16 29.27 27.29 21.65
C PRO A 16 28.13 28.18 22.16
N ARG A 17 26.94 28.00 21.55
CA ARG A 17 25.69 28.65 21.99
C ARG A 17 25.07 27.84 23.13
N GLN A 18 24.79 28.48 24.27
CA GLN A 18 24.08 27.88 25.40
C GLN A 18 22.55 28.09 25.31
N PRO A 19 21.75 27.27 26.04
CA PRO A 19 20.39 26.92 25.65
C PRO A 19 19.34 27.81 26.31
N GLY A 20 18.35 28.25 25.51
CA GLY A 20 17.06 28.73 25.98
C GLY A 20 16.02 27.66 25.73
N ALA A 21 15.43 27.15 26.81
CA ALA A 21 14.34 26.19 26.77
C ALA A 21 13.08 26.85 26.20
N ASP A 22 12.51 26.25 25.15
CA ASP A 22 11.06 26.16 25.06
C ASP A 22 10.70 24.83 24.40
N SER A 23 9.91 24.06 25.13
CA SER A 23 9.47 22.72 24.81
C SER A 23 8.41 22.74 23.72
N ARG A 24 8.63 21.97 22.66
CA ARG A 24 7.61 21.10 22.02
C ARG A 24 8.33 20.04 21.21
N VAL A 25 8.48 18.88 21.84
CA VAL A 25 8.78 17.61 21.18
C VAL A 25 7.43 17.00 20.81
N ALA A 26 7.12 17.03 19.52
CA ALA A 26 6.07 16.34 18.75
C ALA A 26 5.95 17.18 17.46
N ASP A 27 6.36 16.76 16.26
CA ASP A 27 6.03 15.51 15.60
C ASP A 27 7.22 14.99 14.77
N ALA A 28 7.69 13.79 15.12
CA ALA A 28 8.64 13.00 14.34
C ALA A 28 7.94 11.82 13.64
N TYR A 29 6.69 12.04 13.24
CA TYR A 29 6.01 11.28 12.18
C TYR A 29 5.75 12.28 11.07
N GLY A 30 6.69 12.41 10.14
CA GLY A 30 6.41 13.08 8.88
C GLY A 30 5.21 12.38 8.26
N SER A 31 4.12 13.14 8.07
CA SER A 31 3.00 12.68 7.26
C SER A 31 3.55 12.15 5.94
N ALA A 32 2.93 11.09 5.42
CA ALA A 32 3.09 10.76 4.02
C ALA A 32 3.00 12.07 3.21
N SER A 33 4.03 12.37 2.43
CA SER A 33 4.07 13.58 1.63
C SER A 33 2.82 13.62 0.75
N ASP A 34 2.09 14.74 0.79
CA ASP A 34 1.03 15.15 -0.15
C ASP A 34 1.61 15.36 -1.57
N GLU A 35 2.40 14.41 -2.08
CA GLU A 35 2.89 14.44 -3.45
C GLU A 35 1.89 13.71 -4.34
N ASP A 36 1.40 14.43 -5.35
CA ASP A 36 0.42 13.95 -6.32
C ASP A 36 0.98 12.78 -7.16
N PRO A 37 0.43 11.55 -7.04
CA PRO A 37 0.96 10.34 -7.70
C PRO A 37 1.18 10.46 -9.21
N ALA A 38 0.42 11.33 -9.89
CA ALA A 38 0.53 11.55 -11.33
C ALA A 38 1.70 12.45 -11.74
N THR A 39 2.27 13.20 -10.80
CA THR A 39 3.50 14.00 -11.03
C THR A 39 4.74 13.29 -10.51
N VAL A 40 4.55 12.14 -9.86
CA VAL A 40 5.61 11.41 -9.19
C VAL A 40 6.34 10.53 -10.20
N ARG A 41 7.64 10.75 -10.30
CA ARG A 41 8.53 9.92 -11.13
C ARG A 41 8.38 8.44 -10.75
N PHE A 42 8.36 7.59 -11.78
CA PHE A 42 8.19 6.15 -11.63
C PHE A 42 6.83 5.73 -11.03
N ALA A 43 5.75 6.41 -11.45
CA ALA A 43 4.40 6.16 -10.95
C ALA A 43 3.97 4.68 -11.04
N GLY A 44 4.34 3.96 -12.09
CA GLY A 44 4.00 2.54 -12.24
C GLY A 44 4.56 1.67 -11.12
N LEU A 45 5.85 1.86 -10.78
CA LEU A 45 6.50 1.14 -9.67
C LEU A 45 5.81 1.45 -8.33
N ARG A 46 5.59 2.74 -8.06
CA ARG A 46 4.98 3.19 -6.81
C ARG A 46 3.53 2.73 -6.65
N LEU A 47 2.76 2.67 -7.73
CA LEU A 47 1.40 2.15 -7.71
C LEU A 47 1.39 0.65 -7.38
N VAL A 48 2.31 -0.14 -7.95
CA VAL A 48 2.46 -1.57 -7.58
C VAL A 48 2.76 -1.69 -6.08
N HIS A 49 3.70 -0.89 -5.57
CA HIS A 49 4.06 -0.93 -4.14
C HIS A 49 2.88 -0.55 -3.23
N ALA A 50 2.15 0.51 -3.58
CA ALA A 50 0.99 0.95 -2.82
C ALA A 50 -0.13 -0.11 -2.82
N ALA A 51 -0.40 -0.72 -3.96
CA ALA A 51 -1.42 -1.75 -4.10
C ALA A 51 -1.04 -3.06 -3.36
N LEU A 52 0.24 -3.46 -3.38
CA LEU A 52 0.77 -4.57 -2.57
C LEU A 52 0.57 -4.32 -1.07
N ARG A 53 0.93 -3.12 -0.59
CA ARG A 53 0.75 -2.73 0.82
C ARG A 53 -0.71 -2.76 1.23
N ARG A 54 -1.59 -2.16 0.42
CA ARG A 54 -3.04 -2.12 0.67
C ARG A 54 -3.58 -3.54 0.84
N ASP A 55 -3.25 -4.44 -0.08
CA ASP A 55 -3.82 -5.78 -0.08
C ASP A 55 -3.26 -6.67 1.01
N LEU A 56 -1.94 -6.63 1.26
CA LEU A 56 -1.31 -7.40 2.32
C LEU A 56 -1.72 -6.92 3.72
N ALA A 57 -2.20 -5.69 3.87
CA ALA A 57 -2.80 -5.22 5.12
C ALA A 57 -4.19 -5.83 5.40
N ARG A 58 -4.99 -6.11 4.36
CA ARG A 58 -6.38 -6.61 4.48
C ARG A 58 -6.52 -8.13 4.39
N LEU A 59 -5.67 -8.78 3.59
CA LEU A 59 -5.75 -10.22 3.32
C LEU A 59 -5.66 -11.13 4.57
N PRO A 60 -4.77 -10.89 5.56
CA PRO A 60 -4.71 -11.70 6.77
C PRO A 60 -6.03 -11.68 7.55
N ASN A 61 -6.70 -10.51 7.61
CA ASN A 61 -7.99 -10.38 8.27
C ASN A 61 -9.10 -11.07 7.48
N ALA A 62 -9.13 -10.91 6.15
CA ALA A 62 -10.09 -11.63 5.31
C ALA A 62 -9.99 -13.15 5.48
N LEU A 63 -8.77 -13.68 5.60
CA LEU A 63 -8.56 -15.11 5.86
C LEU A 63 -9.07 -15.53 7.24
N ARG A 64 -8.82 -14.74 8.29
CA ARG A 64 -9.29 -15.03 9.66
C ARG A 64 -10.81 -15.01 9.79
N LEU A 65 -11.48 -14.20 8.98
CA LEU A 65 -12.94 -14.06 9.01
C LEU A 65 -13.67 -15.16 8.24
N LEU A 66 -12.97 -15.96 7.43
CA LEU A 66 -13.55 -17.05 6.64
C LEU A 66 -14.22 -18.09 7.56
N GLN A 67 -15.49 -18.39 7.30
CA GLN A 67 -16.28 -19.37 8.04
C GLN A 67 -16.40 -20.72 7.30
N PRO A 68 -16.61 -21.83 8.02
CA PRO A 68 -16.91 -23.12 7.38
C PRO A 68 -18.11 -23.01 6.43
N GLY A 69 -17.97 -23.56 5.21
CA GLY A 69 -19.02 -23.53 4.18
C GLY A 69 -19.02 -22.29 3.28
N GLU A 70 -18.11 -21.33 3.51
CA GLU A 70 -17.92 -20.17 2.63
C GLU A 70 -16.92 -20.46 1.48
N ASP A 71 -17.08 -21.60 0.80
CA ASP A 71 -16.15 -22.09 -0.21
C ASP A 71 -15.91 -21.06 -1.33
N ASP A 72 -16.95 -20.33 -1.74
CA ASP A 72 -16.84 -19.31 -2.78
C ASP A 72 -15.97 -18.11 -2.33
N LYS A 73 -16.04 -17.71 -1.05
CA LYS A 73 -15.18 -16.65 -0.49
C LYS A 73 -13.74 -17.14 -0.34
N GLY A 74 -13.55 -18.39 0.07
CA GLY A 74 -12.24 -19.03 0.13
C GLY A 74 -11.56 -19.06 -1.24
N GLU A 75 -12.29 -19.47 -2.29
CA GLU A 75 -11.78 -19.45 -3.65
C GLU A 75 -11.56 -18.02 -4.17
N ALA A 76 -12.42 -17.05 -3.83
CA ALA A 76 -12.18 -15.65 -4.17
C ALA A 76 -10.89 -15.10 -3.55
N LEU A 77 -10.62 -15.42 -2.27
CA LEU A 77 -9.37 -15.07 -1.60
C LEU A 77 -8.16 -15.70 -2.30
N LEU A 78 -8.25 -16.99 -2.63
CA LEU A 78 -7.18 -17.69 -3.33
C LEU A 78 -6.90 -17.11 -4.72
N ARG A 79 -7.95 -16.80 -5.49
CA ARG A 79 -7.82 -16.14 -6.80
C ARG A 79 -7.12 -14.78 -6.68
N HIS A 80 -7.54 -13.96 -5.71
CA HIS A 80 -6.93 -12.65 -5.47
C HIS A 80 -5.47 -12.76 -5.02
N TRP A 81 -5.16 -13.72 -4.13
CA TRP A 81 -3.80 -14.01 -3.71
C TRP A 81 -2.90 -14.42 -4.90
N ASN A 82 -3.39 -15.28 -5.78
CA ASN A 82 -2.65 -15.70 -6.97
C ASN A 82 -2.44 -14.52 -7.93
N PHE A 83 -3.44 -13.67 -8.12
CA PHE A 83 -3.30 -12.43 -8.91
C PHE A 83 -2.23 -11.51 -8.33
N LEU A 84 -2.26 -11.25 -7.02
CA LEU A 84 -1.27 -10.40 -6.34
C LEU A 84 0.15 -10.98 -6.48
N THR A 85 0.30 -12.29 -6.29
CA THR A 85 1.59 -12.97 -6.41
C THR A 85 2.12 -12.90 -7.86
N ALA A 86 1.25 -13.09 -8.86
CA ALA A 86 1.62 -12.95 -10.26
C ALA A 86 2.00 -11.50 -10.63
N MET A 87 1.32 -10.50 -10.08
CA MET A 87 1.70 -9.09 -10.24
C MET A 87 3.09 -8.83 -9.65
N LEU A 88 3.39 -9.35 -8.46
CA LEU A 88 4.69 -9.19 -7.81
C LEU A 88 5.81 -9.84 -8.63
N THR A 89 5.64 -11.10 -9.06
CA THR A 89 6.66 -11.79 -9.87
C THR A 89 6.91 -11.05 -11.18
N CYS A 90 5.87 -10.60 -11.87
CA CYS A 90 6.00 -9.82 -13.08
C CYS A 90 6.74 -8.49 -12.83
N HIS A 91 6.45 -7.83 -11.71
CA HIS A 91 7.11 -6.61 -11.30
C HIS A 91 8.62 -6.80 -11.04
N HIS A 92 8.99 -7.80 -10.24
CA HIS A 92 10.40 -8.13 -9.97
C HIS A 92 11.13 -8.51 -11.27
N GLU A 93 10.53 -9.33 -12.13
CA GLU A 93 11.14 -9.73 -13.41
C GLU A 93 11.37 -8.52 -14.33
N GLN A 94 10.40 -7.61 -14.43
CA GLN A 94 10.55 -6.38 -15.23
C GLN A 94 11.68 -5.50 -14.68
N GLN A 95 11.75 -5.36 -13.36
CA GLN A 95 12.81 -4.62 -12.69
C GLN A 95 14.19 -5.23 -13.01
N ASP A 96 14.38 -6.52 -12.78
CA ASP A 96 15.66 -7.20 -12.93
C ASP A 96 16.13 -7.30 -14.39
N THR A 97 15.21 -7.55 -15.32
CA THR A 97 15.55 -7.80 -16.74
C THR A 97 15.58 -6.54 -17.59
N ARG A 98 14.86 -5.47 -17.21
CA ARG A 98 14.80 -4.22 -18.00
C ARG A 98 15.44 -3.07 -17.26
N LEU A 99 14.97 -2.79 -16.05
CA LEU A 99 15.28 -1.54 -15.37
C LEU A 99 16.70 -1.56 -14.77
N TRP A 100 17.10 -2.65 -14.11
CA TRP A 100 18.39 -2.74 -13.43
C TRP A 100 19.56 -2.66 -14.42
N PRO A 101 19.51 -3.30 -15.61
CA PRO A 101 20.54 -3.14 -16.64
C PRO A 101 20.74 -1.69 -17.08
N ILE A 102 19.67 -0.91 -17.23
CA ILE A 102 19.74 0.51 -17.59
C ILE A 102 20.41 1.28 -16.45
N VAL A 103 19.96 1.08 -15.21
CA VAL A 103 20.53 1.78 -14.05
C VAL A 103 22.01 1.42 -13.85
N ARG A 104 22.39 0.14 -13.99
CA ARG A 104 23.79 -0.31 -13.93
C ARG A 104 24.68 0.39 -14.96
N ARG A 105 24.14 0.68 -16.14
CA ARG A 105 24.87 1.36 -17.22
C ARG A 105 25.12 2.84 -16.92
N PHE A 106 24.14 3.54 -16.34
CA PHE A 106 24.20 4.99 -16.15
C PHE A 106 24.56 5.43 -14.72
N ALA A 107 24.45 4.55 -13.73
CA ALA A 107 24.78 4.75 -12.33
C ALA A 107 25.57 3.53 -11.77
N PRO A 108 26.80 3.27 -12.25
CA PRO A 108 27.58 2.10 -11.87
C PRO A 108 27.89 2.00 -10.36
N GLU A 109 27.86 3.13 -9.65
CA GLU A 109 27.97 3.18 -8.19
C GLU A 109 26.83 2.47 -7.45
N LEU A 110 25.66 2.27 -8.09
CA LEU A 110 24.52 1.56 -7.52
C LEU A 110 24.61 0.03 -7.65
N ARG A 111 25.64 -0.50 -8.32
CA ARG A 111 25.74 -1.92 -8.64
C ARG A 111 25.60 -2.85 -7.42
N LEU A 112 26.18 -2.49 -6.28
CA LEU A 112 26.06 -3.31 -5.06
C LEU A 112 24.64 -3.30 -4.50
N LEU A 113 23.95 -2.16 -4.53
CA LEU A 113 22.55 -2.05 -4.11
C LEU A 113 21.65 -2.89 -5.03
N LEU A 114 21.83 -2.77 -6.35
CA LEU A 114 21.03 -3.53 -7.33
C LEU A 114 21.26 -5.05 -7.23
N ASN A 115 22.50 -5.49 -6.98
CA ASN A 115 22.78 -6.90 -6.74
C ASN A 115 22.10 -7.41 -5.47
N TRP A 116 22.01 -6.58 -4.44
CA TRP A 116 21.30 -6.92 -3.22
C TRP A 116 19.79 -7.00 -3.46
N LEU A 117 19.20 -6.01 -4.16
CA LEU A 117 17.78 -5.99 -4.50
C LEU A 117 17.37 -7.20 -5.35
N GLU A 118 18.12 -7.51 -6.41
CA GLU A 118 17.87 -8.69 -7.25
C GLU A 118 17.97 -9.99 -6.45
N ALA A 119 18.91 -10.12 -5.52
CA ALA A 119 18.96 -11.28 -4.61
C ALA A 119 17.76 -11.32 -3.64
N ASP A 120 17.29 -10.16 -3.20
CA ASP A 120 16.14 -10.03 -2.31
C ASP A 120 14.82 -10.36 -3.03
N HIS A 121 14.66 -10.00 -4.31
CA HIS A 121 13.55 -10.45 -5.15
C HIS A 121 13.43 -11.97 -5.15
N HIS A 122 14.52 -12.68 -5.45
CA HIS A 122 14.50 -14.15 -5.45
C HIS A 122 14.09 -14.74 -4.10
N ASN A 123 14.55 -14.15 -2.98
CA ASN A 123 14.17 -14.59 -1.65
C ASN A 123 12.69 -14.32 -1.33
N LEU A 124 12.17 -13.17 -1.76
CA LEU A 124 10.76 -12.81 -1.63
C LEU A 124 9.88 -13.73 -2.47
N ASP A 125 10.23 -13.97 -3.74
CA ASP A 125 9.48 -14.86 -4.64
C ASP A 125 9.39 -16.28 -4.09
N HIS A 126 10.47 -16.79 -3.51
CA HIS A 126 10.45 -18.06 -2.78
C HIS A 126 9.52 -18.03 -1.56
N SER A 127 9.50 -16.93 -0.82
CA SER A 127 8.62 -16.76 0.34
C SER A 127 7.16 -16.67 -0.07
N PHE A 128 6.83 -15.93 -1.12
CA PHE A 128 5.50 -15.86 -1.74
C PHE A 128 5.03 -17.24 -2.23
N THR A 129 5.90 -18.02 -2.86
CA THR A 129 5.59 -19.39 -3.30
C THR A 129 5.19 -20.28 -2.11
N ARG A 130 5.94 -20.20 -1.01
CA ARG A 130 5.63 -20.96 0.21
C ARG A 130 4.30 -20.53 0.82
N VAL A 131 4.07 -19.23 0.97
CA VAL A 131 2.81 -18.71 1.54
C VAL A 131 1.62 -19.01 0.63
N THR A 132 1.79 -19.01 -0.70
CA THR A 132 0.77 -19.43 -1.67
C THR A 132 0.28 -20.86 -1.41
N THR A 133 1.18 -21.76 -1.04
CA THR A 133 0.81 -23.14 -0.69
C THR A 133 -0.03 -23.18 0.58
N LEU A 134 0.30 -22.35 1.57
CA LEU A 134 -0.45 -22.23 2.82
C LEU A 134 -1.83 -21.60 2.61
N VAL A 135 -1.92 -20.53 1.82
CA VAL A 135 -3.18 -19.86 1.47
C VAL A 135 -4.12 -20.82 0.75
N ARG A 136 -3.61 -21.67 -0.16
CA ARG A 136 -4.41 -22.71 -0.82
C ARG A 136 -5.05 -23.68 0.19
N ILE A 137 -4.33 -24.06 1.25
CA ILE A 137 -4.89 -24.92 2.31
C ILE A 137 -5.93 -24.14 3.11
N ALA A 138 -5.58 -22.95 3.61
CA ALA A 138 -6.46 -22.16 4.47
C ALA A 138 -7.73 -21.66 3.76
N SER A 139 -7.72 -21.56 2.42
CA SER A 139 -8.91 -21.25 1.62
C SER A 139 -9.99 -22.34 1.65
N ARG A 140 -9.64 -23.56 2.10
CA ARG A 140 -10.54 -24.73 2.17
C ARG A 140 -10.66 -25.31 3.57
N ASP A 141 -9.68 -25.04 4.42
CA ASP A 141 -9.64 -25.44 5.82
C ASP A 141 -9.48 -24.20 6.72
N THR A 142 -10.61 -23.74 7.26
CA THR A 142 -10.65 -22.57 8.15
C THR A 142 -9.90 -22.82 9.47
N GLY A 143 -9.64 -24.08 9.85
CA GLY A 143 -8.82 -24.39 11.02
C GLY A 143 -7.37 -23.92 10.88
N SER A 144 -6.90 -23.77 9.65
CA SER A 144 -5.55 -23.29 9.32
C SER A 144 -5.46 -21.75 9.17
N ALA A 145 -6.58 -21.02 9.26
CA ALA A 145 -6.64 -19.59 8.92
C ALA A 145 -5.67 -18.72 9.75
N TRP A 146 -5.61 -18.91 11.07
CA TRP A 146 -4.77 -18.09 11.96
C TRP A 146 -3.27 -18.25 11.70
N PRO A 147 -2.70 -19.49 11.70
CA PRO A 147 -1.29 -19.67 11.35
C PRO A 147 -0.91 -19.12 9.97
N VAL A 148 -1.79 -19.27 8.97
CA VAL A 148 -1.52 -18.77 7.61
C VAL A 148 -1.60 -17.25 7.54
N ALA A 149 -2.55 -16.62 8.25
CA ALA A 149 -2.62 -15.17 8.36
C ALA A 149 -1.34 -14.59 8.98
N TYR A 150 -0.78 -15.22 10.02
CA TYR A 150 0.52 -14.82 10.57
C TYR A 150 1.67 -14.96 9.56
N ALA A 151 1.68 -16.01 8.74
CA ALA A 151 2.68 -16.17 7.68
C ALA A 151 2.56 -15.08 6.61
N MET A 152 1.35 -14.64 6.27
CA MET A 152 1.11 -13.51 5.37
C MET A 152 1.63 -12.20 5.97
N GLU A 153 1.44 -11.97 7.27
CA GLU A 153 1.93 -10.78 7.97
C GLU A 153 3.46 -10.72 8.03
N ASP A 154 4.13 -11.85 8.31
CA ASP A 154 5.60 -11.93 8.27
C ASP A 154 6.13 -11.64 6.85
N LEU A 155 5.46 -12.19 5.82
CA LEU A 155 5.79 -11.89 4.43
C LEU A 155 5.61 -10.41 4.10
N ALA A 156 4.50 -9.81 4.53
CA ALA A 156 4.21 -8.39 4.33
C ALA A 156 5.28 -7.49 4.97
N ALA A 157 5.75 -7.82 6.18
CA ALA A 157 6.82 -7.07 6.85
C ALA A 157 8.16 -7.16 6.11
N ARG A 158 8.48 -8.32 5.52
CA ARG A 158 9.69 -8.50 4.68
C ARG A 158 9.58 -7.69 3.40
N LEU A 159 8.45 -7.79 2.70
CA LEU A 159 8.21 -7.03 1.49
C LEU A 159 8.25 -5.51 1.78
N GLU A 160 7.65 -5.04 2.88
CA GLU A 160 7.72 -3.63 3.26
C GLU A 160 9.17 -3.14 3.43
N THR A 161 10.04 -3.97 4.01
CA THR A 161 11.46 -3.62 4.14
C THR A 161 12.13 -3.45 2.78
N HIS A 162 11.82 -4.34 1.84
CA HIS A 162 12.27 -4.29 0.46
C HIS A 162 11.78 -3.02 -0.26
N LEU A 163 10.46 -2.81 -0.31
CA LEU A 163 9.83 -1.66 -1.00
C LEU A 163 10.37 -0.33 -0.47
N ARG A 164 10.57 -0.21 0.84
CA ARG A 164 11.14 0.99 1.46
C ARG A 164 12.57 1.26 1.01
N ILE A 165 13.38 0.23 0.76
CA ILE A 165 14.74 0.40 0.23
C ILE A 165 14.67 0.90 -1.20
N GLU A 166 13.83 0.31 -2.05
CA GLU A 166 13.63 0.80 -3.41
C GLU A 166 13.22 2.27 -3.42
N GLU A 167 12.16 2.61 -2.69
CA GLU A 167 11.55 3.95 -2.70
C GLU A 167 12.46 5.02 -2.11
N ARG A 168 13.16 4.72 -1.01
CA ARG A 168 13.96 5.74 -0.31
C ARG A 168 15.40 5.82 -0.79
N GLN A 169 15.91 4.74 -1.38
CA GLN A 169 17.32 4.64 -1.75
C GLN A 169 17.53 4.55 -3.25
N LEU A 170 16.74 3.74 -3.95
CA LEU A 170 16.95 3.52 -5.38
C LEU A 170 16.27 4.61 -6.22
N LEU A 171 14.96 4.81 -6.07
CA LEU A 171 14.20 5.72 -6.93
C LEU A 171 14.79 7.14 -6.98
N PRO A 172 15.12 7.82 -5.86
CA PRO A 172 15.66 9.19 -5.92
C PRO A 172 17.03 9.29 -6.62
N ARG A 173 17.77 8.18 -6.70
CA ARG A 173 19.04 8.11 -7.42
C ARG A 173 18.82 7.80 -8.89
N MET A 174 17.81 6.99 -9.21
CA MET A 174 17.37 6.77 -10.58
C MET A 174 16.86 8.05 -11.25
N GLU A 175 16.18 8.94 -10.52
CA GLU A 175 15.72 10.24 -11.06
C GLU A 175 16.85 11.08 -11.66
N ARG A 176 18.09 10.89 -11.19
CA ARG A 176 19.26 11.66 -11.67
C ARG A 176 19.83 11.13 -12.99
N VAL A 177 19.49 9.90 -13.37
CA VAL A 177 20.04 9.24 -14.56
C VAL A 177 18.98 8.90 -15.60
N VAL A 178 17.70 8.88 -15.21
CA VAL A 178 16.58 8.74 -16.13
C VAL A 178 16.10 10.14 -16.52
N ALA A 179 16.10 10.44 -17.81
CA ALA A 179 15.66 11.73 -18.32
C ALA A 179 14.24 12.11 -17.85
N ASP A 180 13.99 13.41 -17.70
CA ASP A 180 12.65 13.95 -17.50
C ASP A 180 11.74 13.60 -18.69
N GLY A 181 10.48 13.26 -18.41
CA GLY A 181 9.51 12.81 -19.41
C GLY A 181 9.75 11.40 -19.97
N SER A 182 10.73 10.65 -19.45
CA SER A 182 10.88 9.23 -19.80
C SER A 182 9.67 8.42 -19.32
N ARG A 183 9.19 7.50 -20.16
CA ARG A 183 8.15 6.52 -19.77
C ARG A 183 8.66 5.44 -18.81
N LEU A 184 9.98 5.36 -18.60
CA LEU A 184 10.62 4.31 -17.81
C LEU A 184 10.09 4.31 -16.36
N GLY A 185 9.54 3.17 -15.91
CA GLY A 185 8.89 2.99 -14.61
C GLY A 185 7.54 3.70 -14.46
N GLY A 186 7.00 4.30 -15.52
CA GLY A 186 5.69 4.94 -15.55
C GLY A 186 4.54 3.94 -15.70
N LEU A 187 3.31 4.40 -15.48
CA LEU A 187 2.11 3.54 -15.60
C LEU A 187 1.94 3.03 -17.03
N GLY A 188 2.08 3.88 -18.04
CA GLY A 188 1.94 3.48 -19.43
C GLY A 188 2.92 2.39 -19.86
N GLU A 189 4.19 2.46 -19.42
CA GLU A 189 5.17 1.40 -19.69
C GLU A 189 4.81 0.09 -18.98
N LEU A 190 4.38 0.16 -17.72
CA LEU A 190 3.92 -1.01 -16.97
C LEU A 190 2.77 -1.72 -17.70
N LEU A 191 1.78 -0.97 -18.19
CA LEU A 191 0.66 -1.56 -18.95
C LEU A 191 1.13 -2.20 -20.28
N ASP A 192 2.07 -1.57 -20.99
CA ASP A 192 2.67 -2.14 -22.20
C ASP A 192 3.41 -3.46 -21.91
N LEU A 193 4.13 -3.53 -20.79
CA LEU A 193 4.84 -4.73 -20.37
C LEU A 193 3.89 -5.85 -19.95
N LEU A 194 2.80 -5.52 -19.24
CA LEU A 194 1.78 -6.50 -18.85
C LEU A 194 1.06 -7.12 -20.05
N ARG A 195 0.88 -6.38 -21.15
CA ARG A 195 0.24 -6.89 -22.38
C ARG A 195 1.04 -7.99 -23.07
N VAL A 196 2.36 -8.01 -22.89
CA VAL A 196 3.26 -8.97 -23.53
C VAL A 196 3.73 -10.07 -22.59
N ALA A 197 3.48 -9.92 -21.28
CA ALA A 197 3.79 -10.92 -20.28
C ALA A 197 2.71 -12.01 -20.21
N ASP A 198 3.10 -13.24 -19.92
CA ASP A 198 2.18 -14.31 -19.48
C ASP A 198 1.79 -14.05 -18.01
N GLY A 199 1.04 -12.98 -17.78
CA GLY A 199 0.74 -12.44 -16.45
C GLY A 199 -0.69 -11.93 -16.30
N PRO A 200 -0.95 -11.15 -15.24
CA PRO A 200 -2.28 -10.58 -15.00
C PRO A 200 -2.74 -9.68 -16.14
N GLY A 201 -4.02 -9.76 -16.49
CA GLY A 201 -4.60 -8.96 -17.55
C GLY A 201 -4.51 -7.45 -17.24
N THR A 202 -4.20 -6.65 -18.25
CA THR A 202 -4.01 -5.20 -18.12
C THR A 202 -5.22 -4.48 -17.50
N ALA A 203 -6.44 -4.94 -17.79
CA ALA A 203 -7.66 -4.37 -17.25
C ALA A 203 -7.76 -4.52 -15.72
N ASP A 204 -7.55 -5.74 -15.21
CA ASP A 204 -7.59 -6.03 -13.78
C ASP A 204 -6.40 -5.40 -13.06
N ALA A 205 -5.21 -5.42 -13.67
CA ALA A 205 -4.02 -4.77 -13.14
C ALA A 205 -4.24 -3.26 -12.98
N LEU A 206 -4.76 -2.57 -14.00
CA LEU A 206 -5.02 -1.13 -13.92
C LEU A 206 -6.05 -0.80 -12.83
N ALA A 207 -7.14 -1.56 -12.77
CA ALA A 207 -8.16 -1.36 -11.74
C ALA A 207 -7.60 -1.58 -10.33
N TRP A 208 -6.78 -2.61 -10.14
CA TRP A 208 -6.10 -2.90 -8.89
C TRP A 208 -5.08 -1.82 -8.49
N LEU A 209 -4.30 -1.31 -9.43
CA LEU A 209 -3.30 -0.26 -9.20
C LEU A 209 -3.95 1.06 -8.77
N LEU A 210 -5.11 1.40 -9.34
CA LEU A 210 -5.78 2.67 -9.12
C LEU A 210 -6.83 2.65 -8.00
N GLU A 211 -7.09 1.48 -7.38
CA GLU A 211 -7.99 1.38 -6.24
C GLU A 211 -7.48 2.21 -5.05
N GLY A 212 -8.29 3.19 -4.62
CA GLY A 212 -7.96 4.13 -3.54
C GLY A 212 -7.12 5.33 -3.97
N VAL A 213 -6.77 5.45 -5.25
CA VAL A 213 -6.07 6.63 -5.79
C VAL A 213 -7.07 7.78 -5.97
N GLN A 214 -6.65 9.00 -5.64
CA GLN A 214 -7.50 10.19 -5.75
C GLN A 214 -8.00 10.41 -7.19
N PRO A 215 -9.29 10.76 -7.41
CA PRO A 215 -9.86 10.87 -8.76
C PRO A 215 -9.07 11.78 -9.70
N ALA A 216 -8.61 12.94 -9.22
CA ALA A 216 -7.81 13.88 -10.01
C ALA A 216 -6.47 13.27 -10.45
N ALA A 217 -5.85 12.43 -9.62
CA ALA A 217 -4.61 11.73 -9.97
C ALA A 217 -4.88 10.59 -10.96
N VAL A 218 -6.00 9.87 -10.81
CA VAL A 218 -6.45 8.87 -11.78
C VAL A 218 -6.61 9.48 -13.18
N GLU A 219 -7.28 10.62 -13.30
CA GLU A 219 -7.46 11.31 -14.59
C GLU A 219 -6.12 11.63 -15.27
N ARG A 220 -5.15 12.15 -14.51
CA ARG A 220 -3.81 12.45 -15.03
C ARG A 220 -3.03 11.19 -15.44
N LEU A 221 -3.06 10.14 -14.60
CA LEU A 221 -2.40 8.86 -14.90
C LEU A 221 -2.98 8.20 -16.15
N LEU A 222 -4.30 8.28 -16.34
CA LEU A 222 -4.96 7.75 -17.54
C LEU A 222 -4.64 8.58 -18.79
N ALA A 223 -4.40 9.89 -18.65
CA ALA A 223 -3.98 10.74 -19.76
C ALA A 223 -2.58 10.41 -20.30
N GLU A 224 -1.74 9.71 -19.52
CA GLU A 224 -0.44 9.18 -19.95
C GLU A 224 -0.54 7.81 -20.66
N CYS A 225 -1.72 7.19 -20.62
CA CYS A 225 -2.00 5.91 -21.25
C CYS A 225 -2.53 6.11 -22.69
N ASP A 226 -2.64 5.02 -23.44
CA ASP A 226 -3.28 5.07 -24.75
C ASP A 226 -4.80 5.33 -24.66
N ASP A 227 -5.38 5.83 -25.75
CA ASP A 227 -6.81 6.18 -25.77
C ASP A 227 -7.72 4.98 -25.51
N ASP A 228 -7.28 3.76 -25.83
CA ASP A 228 -8.04 2.54 -25.58
C ASP A 228 -8.18 2.28 -24.07
N VAL A 229 -7.11 2.47 -23.30
CA VAL A 229 -7.14 2.40 -21.83
C VAL A 229 -8.11 3.44 -21.27
N ALA A 230 -7.99 4.70 -21.69
CA ALA A 230 -8.83 5.78 -21.17
C ALA A 230 -10.32 5.54 -21.47
N ARG A 231 -10.65 5.07 -22.69
CA ARG A 231 -12.04 4.76 -23.09
C ARG A 231 -12.65 3.61 -22.29
N ASN A 232 -11.87 2.57 -22.00
CA ASN A 232 -12.39 1.36 -21.35
C ASN A 232 -12.32 1.41 -19.82
N TRP A 233 -11.59 2.38 -19.25
CA TRP A 233 -11.38 2.51 -17.80
C TRP A 233 -12.66 2.37 -16.95
N PRO A 234 -13.76 3.09 -17.21
CA PRO A 234 -14.96 2.98 -16.38
C PRO A 234 -15.54 1.57 -16.35
N HIS A 235 -15.47 0.84 -17.47
CA HIS A 235 -15.95 -0.53 -17.57
C HIS A 235 -15.04 -1.51 -16.83
N TRP A 236 -13.71 -1.35 -16.94
CA TRP A 236 -12.75 -2.18 -16.24
C TRP A 236 -12.85 -1.99 -14.73
N GLN A 237 -12.92 -0.74 -14.25
CA GLN A 237 -13.08 -0.42 -12.84
C GLN A 237 -14.35 -1.05 -12.27
N ALA A 238 -15.50 -0.87 -12.92
CA ALA A 238 -16.77 -1.44 -12.47
C ALA A 238 -16.74 -2.98 -12.47
N THR A 239 -16.07 -3.59 -13.44
CA THR A 239 -15.96 -5.06 -13.53
C THR A 239 -15.07 -5.61 -12.42
N TYR A 240 -13.92 -4.98 -12.19
CA TYR A 240 -13.02 -5.33 -11.10
C TYR A 240 -13.73 -5.25 -9.73
N GLN A 241 -14.44 -4.15 -9.46
CA GLN A 241 -15.19 -3.97 -8.22
C GLN A 241 -16.24 -5.07 -8.00
N ARG A 242 -17.00 -5.45 -9.05
CA ARG A 242 -17.96 -6.56 -8.95
C ARG A 242 -17.28 -7.89 -8.65
N CYS A 243 -16.16 -8.18 -9.31
CA CYS A 243 -15.42 -9.43 -9.13
C CYS A 243 -14.78 -9.53 -7.75
N THR A 244 -14.31 -8.42 -7.18
CA THR A 244 -13.64 -8.39 -5.88
C THR A 244 -14.58 -8.15 -4.69
N ALA A 245 -15.83 -7.71 -4.94
CA ALA A 245 -16.84 -7.52 -3.89
C ALA A 245 -17.13 -8.81 -3.09
N GLN A 246 -16.95 -9.98 -3.70
CA GLN A 246 -17.08 -11.27 -3.01
C GLN A 246 -16.02 -11.45 -1.90
N LEU A 247 -14.85 -10.85 -2.07
CA LEU A 247 -13.74 -10.93 -1.13
C LEU A 247 -13.77 -9.80 -0.10
N TRP A 248 -14.05 -8.56 -0.55
CA TRP A 248 -13.98 -7.37 0.31
C TRP A 248 -15.32 -6.94 0.92
N GLY A 249 -16.42 -7.54 0.47
CA GLY A 249 -17.77 -6.98 0.68
C GLY A 249 -18.11 -5.96 -0.40
N PRO A 250 -19.35 -5.42 -0.42
CA PRO A 250 -19.62 -4.25 -1.24
C PRO A 250 -18.61 -3.17 -0.86
N GLY A 251 -17.85 -2.67 -1.83
CA GLY A 251 -16.88 -1.60 -1.55
C GLY A 251 -17.62 -0.44 -0.90
N ASP A 252 -16.96 0.25 0.03
CA ASP A 252 -17.38 1.57 0.51
C ASP A 252 -17.32 2.56 -0.67
N GLY A 253 -18.19 2.37 -1.66
CA GLY A 253 -18.58 3.43 -2.56
C GLY A 253 -19.29 4.42 -1.67
N LEU A 254 -18.67 5.59 -1.49
CA LEU A 254 -19.24 6.78 -0.86
C LEU A 254 -20.73 6.60 -0.57
N GLU A 255 -21.06 6.27 0.67
CA GLU A 255 -22.45 6.26 1.11
C GLU A 255 -22.99 7.64 0.76
N ASP A 256 -23.90 7.65 -0.22
CA ASP A 256 -24.80 8.76 -0.47
C ASP A 256 -25.56 8.93 0.84
N SER A 257 -25.06 9.85 1.66
CA SER A 257 -25.68 10.22 2.92
C SER A 257 -27.02 10.83 2.55
N ALA A 258 -28.04 9.98 2.47
CA ALA A 258 -29.42 10.42 2.40
C ALA A 258 -29.62 11.45 3.51
N PRO A 259 -30.20 12.63 3.22
CA PRO A 259 -30.38 13.65 4.24
C PRO A 259 -31.27 13.06 5.32
N GLY A 260 -30.68 12.89 6.51
CA GLY A 260 -31.39 12.43 7.69
C GLY A 260 -32.65 13.27 7.86
N GLU A 261 -33.79 12.58 7.91
CA GLU A 261 -35.06 13.14 8.31
C GLU A 261 -34.84 13.83 9.66
N ALA A 262 -34.92 15.16 9.66
CA ALA A 262 -34.90 15.95 10.86
C ALA A 262 -36.12 15.55 11.69
N VAL A 263 -35.90 14.74 12.73
CA VAL A 263 -36.86 14.57 13.80
C VAL A 263 -36.99 15.92 14.48
N ALA A 264 -38.07 16.61 14.15
CA ALA A 264 -38.49 17.83 14.80
C ALA A 264 -38.61 17.56 16.30
N GLY A 265 -37.75 18.21 17.08
CA GLY A 265 -37.87 18.27 18.53
C GLY A 265 -39.17 18.97 18.89
N ASP A 266 -40.08 18.24 19.53
CA ASP A 266 -41.25 18.81 20.16
C ASP A 266 -40.81 19.51 21.46
N LEU A 267 -40.93 20.84 21.46
CA LEU A 267 -40.73 21.70 22.60
C LEU A 267 -41.97 21.62 23.50
N GLY A 268 -42.00 20.63 24.39
CA GLY A 268 -42.94 20.56 25.50
C GLY A 268 -42.40 21.30 26.73
N THR A 269 -42.86 22.54 26.92
CA THR A 269 -42.68 23.35 28.14
C THR A 269 -43.21 22.65 29.39
N GLY A 270 -42.49 22.79 30.50
CA GLY A 270 -42.68 22.01 31.72
C GLY A 270 -43.88 22.38 32.61
N ASP A 271 -44.03 21.59 33.68
CA ASP A 271 -44.61 22.05 34.93
C ASP A 271 -43.98 21.30 36.11
N LEU A 272 -43.85 22.02 37.21
CA LEU A 272 -43.16 21.71 38.47
C LEU A 272 -44.06 20.84 39.36
N GLY A 273 -43.47 19.85 40.03
CA GLY A 273 -44.17 19.05 41.04
C GLY A 273 -43.20 18.46 42.07
N THR A 274 -42.92 19.23 43.12
CA THR A 274 -42.25 18.79 44.34
C THR A 274 -43.18 17.96 45.22
N GLY A 275 -42.67 16.89 45.84
CA GLY A 275 -43.30 16.19 46.97
C GLY A 275 -42.88 14.71 46.99
N ASP A 276 -41.85 14.31 47.72
CA ASP A 276 -41.74 14.07 49.17
C ASP A 276 -41.81 12.57 49.52
N LEU A 277 -40.93 12.24 50.47
CA LEU A 277 -40.56 11.03 51.18
C LEU A 277 -41.51 9.80 51.19
N GLY A 278 -40.90 8.61 51.09
CA GLY A 278 -41.55 7.35 51.41
C GLY A 278 -40.62 6.14 51.40
N THR A 279 -39.84 5.97 52.47
CA THR A 279 -39.10 4.73 52.79
C THR A 279 -40.06 3.62 53.25
N ASN A 280 -39.90 2.41 52.72
CA ASN A 280 -40.19 1.10 53.34
C ASN A 280 -39.64 0.05 52.35
N GLY A 281 -38.85 -0.96 52.68
CA GLY A 281 -38.73 -1.69 53.93
C GLY A 281 -39.12 -3.16 53.69
N LEU A 282 -38.11 -4.01 53.48
CA LEU A 282 -38.05 -5.46 53.77
C LEU A 282 -39.00 -6.46 53.08
N GLY A 283 -38.39 -7.53 52.55
CA GLY A 283 -39.07 -8.78 52.19
C GLY A 283 -38.10 -9.79 51.57
N THR A 284 -37.50 -10.64 52.41
CA THR A 284 -36.58 -11.73 52.05
C THR A 284 -37.27 -13.09 52.29
N VAL A 285 -36.90 -14.12 51.50
CA VAL A 285 -37.07 -15.59 51.71
C VAL A 285 -38.49 -16.13 51.45
N ALA A 286 -38.80 -17.31 50.85
CA ALA A 286 -38.17 -18.58 50.45
C ALA A 286 -38.94 -19.10 49.19
N ASP A 287 -38.58 -20.11 48.39
CA ASP A 287 -37.85 -21.39 48.56
C ASP A 287 -36.97 -21.68 47.33
#